data_AF-A6TRH8-F1
#
_entry.id   AF-A6TRH8-F1
#
_cell.length_a   1.000
_cell.length_b   1.000
_cell.length_c   1.000
_cell.angle_alpha   90.00
_cell.angle_beta   90.00
_cell.angle_gamma   90.00
#
_symmetry.space_group_name_H-M   'P 1'
#
loop_
_entity.id
_entity.type
_entity.pdbx_description
1 polymer ?
#
loop_
_entity_poly.entity_id
_entity_poly.type
_entity_poly.pdbx_seq_one_letter_code
_entity_poly.pdbx_strand_id
1 'polypeptide(L)'
;MTEGGTEMDLREAVEMIWNNRRYSTDDPKTAMSHLNEEVAESLKALMKGEIDKAKYELQDAMSCLFIAMKVLDVDPVEAVNNQILQMKKKNDKIMIIKKDKVEIYVNGSVKGSWSIWGPEDIIEAEKLAKEFGCDILHEY
;
A
#
# COMPACT_ATOMS: atom_id res chain seq x y z
N MET A 1 0.11 21.60 34.06
CA MET A 1 1.20 21.67 33.05
C MET A 1 1.39 20.25 32.54
N THR A 2 0.71 19.90 31.46
CA THR A 2 0.98 18.65 30.73
C THR A 2 2.25 18.89 29.93
N GLU A 3 3.28 18.10 30.20
CA GLU A 3 4.51 18.08 29.39
C GLU A 3 4.10 17.84 27.94
N GLY A 4 4.22 18.89 27.12
CA GLY A 4 4.09 18.77 25.67
C GLY A 4 5.32 18.01 25.18
N GLY A 5 5.20 16.69 25.05
CA GLY A 5 6.18 15.90 24.32
C GLY A 5 6.31 16.48 22.92
N THR A 6 7.47 17.02 22.60
CA THR A 6 7.81 17.41 21.23
C THR A 6 7.72 16.17 20.36
N GLU A 7 6.73 16.15 19.47
CA GLU A 7 6.59 15.12 18.44
C GLU A 7 7.87 15.13 17.59
N MET A 8 8.59 14.00 17.57
CA MET A 8 9.84 13.87 16.82
C MET A 8 9.54 13.91 15.33
N ASP A 9 10.28 14.74 14.59
CA ASP A 9 10.13 14.82 13.13
C ASP A 9 10.56 13.50 12.47
N LEU A 10 9.85 13.08 11.42
CA LEU A 10 10.14 11.80 10.76
C LEU A 10 11.55 11.77 10.15
N ARG A 11 12.05 12.88 9.61
CA ARG A 11 13.42 12.92 9.09
C ARG A 11 14.43 12.82 10.21
N GLU A 12 14.16 13.49 11.33
CA GLU A 12 15.00 13.39 12.53
C GLU A 12 15.04 11.95 13.06
N ALA A 13 13.90 11.26 13.12
CA ALA A 13 13.84 9.85 13.51
C ALA A 13 14.68 8.95 12.59
N VAL A 14 14.61 9.16 11.26
CA VAL A 14 15.43 8.41 10.29
C VAL A 14 16.92 8.69 10.47
N GLU A 15 17.30 9.95 10.70
CA GLU A 15 18.69 10.30 11.01
C GLU A 15 19.17 9.65 12.32
N MET A 16 18.33 9.63 13.36
CA MET A 16 18.66 8.96 14.63
C MET A 16 18.84 7.45 14.44
N ILE A 17 17.94 6.78 13.71
CA ILE A 17 18.07 5.35 13.39
C ILE A 17 19.35 5.10 12.61
N TRP A 18 19.63 5.94 11.61
CA TRP A 18 20.87 5.85 10.85
C TRP A 18 22.10 6.01 11.74
N ASN A 19 22.13 7.01 12.62
CA ASN A 19 23.30 7.28 13.46
C ASN A 19 23.52 6.22 14.55
N ASN A 20 22.48 5.48 14.95
CA ASN A 20 22.55 4.43 15.97
C ASN A 20 22.60 3.01 15.39
N ARG A 21 22.67 2.87 14.06
CA ARG A 21 22.68 1.56 13.42
C ARG A 21 23.92 0.75 13.80
N ARG A 22 23.71 -0.55 14.04
CA ARG A 22 24.79 -1.50 14.38
C ARG A 22 25.68 -1.84 13.18
N TYR A 23 25.20 -1.62 11.96
CA TYR A 23 25.91 -1.91 10.72
C TYR A 23 25.69 -0.80 9.69
N SER A 24 26.75 -0.41 8.99
CA SER A 24 26.67 0.48 7.83
C SER A 24 26.77 -0.31 6.55
N THR A 25 25.76 -0.21 5.70
CA THR A 25 25.85 -0.64 4.31
C THR A 25 25.39 0.50 3.41
N ASP A 26 26.17 0.72 2.37
CA ASP A 26 25.99 1.65 1.27
C ASP A 26 25.64 0.89 -0.02
N ASP A 27 25.54 -0.45 0.05
CA ASP A 27 25.05 -1.30 -1.03
C ASP A 27 23.52 -1.46 -0.93
N PRO A 28 22.75 -1.01 -1.94
CA PRO A 28 21.30 -1.14 -1.95
C PRO A 28 20.80 -2.57 -1.83
N LYS A 29 21.50 -3.55 -2.42
CA LYS A 29 21.08 -4.96 -2.37
C LYS A 29 21.16 -5.52 -0.95
N THR A 30 22.24 -5.21 -0.25
CA THR A 30 22.42 -5.62 1.15
C THR A 30 21.38 -4.97 2.05
N ALA A 31 21.12 -3.67 1.90
CA ALA A 31 20.09 -2.98 2.67
C ALA A 31 18.68 -3.60 2.46
N MET A 32 18.33 -3.89 1.20
CA MET A 32 17.06 -4.56 0.87
C MET A 32 16.99 -6.01 1.39
N SER A 33 18.11 -6.74 1.37
CA SER A 33 18.18 -8.11 1.87
C SER A 33 17.91 -8.17 3.38
N HIS A 34 18.48 -7.25 4.17
CA HIS A 34 18.22 -7.18 5.62
C HIS A 34 16.76 -6.84 5.91
N LEU A 35 16.19 -5.84 5.21
CA LEU A 35 14.76 -5.55 5.34
C LEU A 35 13.89 -6.79 5.08
N ASN A 36 14.20 -7.54 4.03
CA ASN A 36 13.46 -8.76 3.69
C ASN A 36 13.58 -9.85 4.78
N GLU A 37 14.74 -9.97 5.42
CA GLU A 37 14.97 -10.92 6.51
C GLU A 37 14.12 -10.58 7.73
N GLU A 38 14.10 -9.32 8.18
CA GLU A 38 13.30 -8.91 9.34
C GLU A 38 11.79 -9.08 9.10
N VAL A 39 11.32 -8.76 7.89
CA VAL A 39 9.92 -9.01 7.49
C VAL A 39 9.60 -10.50 7.51
N ALA A 40 10.52 -11.35 7.06
CA ALA A 40 10.33 -12.80 7.04
C ALA A 40 10.29 -13.39 8.46
N GLU A 41 11.15 -12.95 9.38
CA GLU A 41 11.10 -13.40 10.78
C GLU A 41 9.83 -12.91 11.49
N SER A 42 9.36 -11.69 11.22
CA SER A 42 8.07 -11.20 11.70
C SER A 42 6.91 -12.10 11.24
N LEU A 43 6.86 -12.44 9.95
CA LEU A 43 5.82 -13.33 9.40
C LEU A 43 5.90 -14.74 10.01
N LYS A 44 7.10 -15.29 10.16
CA LYS A 44 7.34 -16.60 10.76
C LYS A 44 6.89 -16.65 12.22
N ALA A 45 7.09 -15.57 12.99
CA ALA A 45 6.57 -15.46 14.36
C ALA A 45 5.03 -15.44 14.39
N LEU A 46 4.38 -14.69 13.48
CA LEU A 46 2.92 -14.70 13.36
C LEU A 46 2.38 -16.10 13.05
N MET A 47 3.02 -16.84 12.14
CA MET A 47 2.62 -18.21 11.78
C MET A 47 2.71 -19.19 12.96
N LYS A 48 3.52 -18.90 13.98
CA LYS A 48 3.65 -19.69 15.21
C LYS A 48 2.73 -19.22 16.34
N GLY A 49 1.97 -18.14 16.14
CA GLY A 49 1.16 -17.50 17.18
C GLY A 49 1.97 -16.65 18.16
N GLU A 50 3.24 -16.36 17.86
CA GLU A 50 4.15 -15.57 18.71
C GLU A 50 3.95 -14.06 18.45
N ILE A 51 2.79 -13.51 18.84
CA ILE A 51 2.39 -12.14 18.48
C ILE A 51 3.35 -11.06 18.99
N ASP A 52 3.84 -11.17 20.23
CA ASP A 52 4.75 -10.15 20.78
C ASP A 52 6.10 -10.16 20.08
N LYS A 53 6.59 -11.35 19.70
CA LYS A 53 7.78 -11.48 18.87
C LYS A 53 7.55 -10.86 17.49
N ALA A 54 6.44 -11.17 16.82
CA ALA A 54 6.12 -10.58 15.53
C ALA A 54 6.10 -9.04 15.56
N LYS A 55 5.53 -8.45 16.61
CA LYS A 55 5.55 -6.98 16.79
C LYS A 55 6.95 -6.42 16.98
N TYR A 56 7.82 -7.15 17.67
CA TYR A 56 9.22 -6.76 17.86
C TYR A 56 9.97 -6.80 16.52
N GLU A 57 9.91 -7.92 15.79
CA GLU A 57 10.58 -8.05 14.48
C GLU A 57 10.04 -7.03 13.46
N LEU A 58 8.75 -6.68 13.53
CA LEU A 58 8.17 -5.64 12.68
C LEU A 58 8.78 -4.25 12.95
N GLN A 59 9.15 -3.94 14.19
CA GLN A 59 9.84 -2.70 14.54
C GLN A 59 11.29 -2.71 14.04
N ASP A 60 11.95 -3.86 14.08
CA ASP A 60 13.30 -4.02 13.51
C ASP A 60 13.26 -3.90 11.97
N ALA A 61 12.23 -4.44 11.32
CA ALA A 61 11.96 -4.24 9.90
C ALA A 61 11.74 -2.76 9.55
N MET A 62 11.03 -1.99 10.38
CA MET A 62 10.84 -0.55 10.18
C MET A 62 12.19 0.19 10.18
N SER A 63 13.10 -0.16 11.10
CA SER A 63 14.43 0.42 11.13
C SER A 63 15.22 0.09 9.85
N CYS A 64 15.13 -1.16 9.38
CA CYS A 64 15.75 -1.58 8.13
C CYS A 64 15.15 -0.87 6.91
N LEU A 65 13.84 -0.58 6.91
CA LEU A 65 13.18 0.18 5.85
C LEU A 65 13.77 1.58 5.75
N PHE A 66 13.90 2.30 6.86
CA PHE A 66 14.47 3.64 6.85
C PHE A 66 15.93 3.68 6.42
N ILE A 67 16.72 2.67 6.78
CA ILE A 67 18.09 2.49 6.29
C ILE A 67 18.09 2.28 4.77
N ALA A 68 17.24 1.39 4.25
CA ALA A 68 17.12 1.13 2.82
C ALA A 68 16.69 2.36 2.04
N MET A 69 15.72 3.13 2.56
CA MET A 69 15.30 4.40 1.98
C MET A 69 16.46 5.37 1.87
N LYS A 70 17.27 5.52 2.92
CA LYS A 70 18.44 6.39 2.89
C LYS A 70 19.51 5.94 1.89
N VAL A 71 19.79 4.65 1.81
CA VAL A 71 20.76 4.08 0.84
C VAL A 71 20.27 4.26 -0.61
N LEU A 72 18.96 4.21 -0.83
CA LEU A 72 18.32 4.38 -2.14
C LEU A 72 17.96 5.84 -2.46
N ASP A 73 18.34 6.80 -1.61
CA ASP A 73 18.03 8.23 -1.76
C ASP A 73 16.52 8.53 -1.87
N VAL A 74 15.73 7.85 -1.03
CA VAL A 74 14.28 8.05 -0.92
C VAL A 74 13.97 8.90 0.32
N ASP A 75 13.43 10.11 0.12
CA ASP A 75 12.97 10.95 1.24
C ASP A 75 11.72 10.34 1.90
N PRO A 76 11.74 10.09 3.23
CA PRO A 76 10.65 9.41 3.91
C PRO A 76 9.36 10.22 3.98
N VAL A 77 9.45 11.54 4.08
CA VAL A 77 8.27 12.42 4.12
C VAL A 77 7.62 12.48 2.74
N GLU A 78 8.41 12.59 1.68
CA GLU A 78 7.94 12.54 0.31
C GLU A 78 7.31 11.19 -0.02
N ALA A 79 7.95 10.09 0.37
CA ALA A 79 7.41 8.74 0.18
C ALA A 79 6.02 8.59 0.84
N VAL A 80 5.87 9.02 2.10
CA VAL A 80 4.57 9.00 2.79
C VAL A 80 3.53 9.84 2.04
N ASN A 81 3.87 11.07 1.65
CA ASN A 81 2.95 11.94 0.90
C ASN A 81 2.53 11.33 -0.45
N ASN A 82 3.48 10.75 -1.18
CA ASN A 82 3.22 10.08 -2.46
C ASN A 82 2.32 8.85 -2.29
N GLN A 83 2.51 8.06 -1.23
CA GLN A 83 1.62 6.94 -0.92
C GLN A 83 0.21 7.42 -0.55
N ILE A 84 0.08 8.46 0.29
CA ILE A 84 -1.23 9.05 0.61
C ILE A 84 -1.94 9.54 -0.66
N LEU A 85 -1.23 10.21 -1.57
CA LEU A 85 -1.80 10.66 -2.84
C LEU A 85 -2.25 9.49 -3.71
N GLN A 86 -1.46 8.42 -3.79
CA GLN A 86 -1.83 7.20 -4.52
C GLN A 86 -3.06 6.52 -3.92
N MET A 87 -3.13 6.39 -2.59
CA MET A 87 -4.28 5.80 -1.90
C MET A 87 -5.55 6.65 -2.03
N LYS A 88 -5.40 7.97 -2.22
CA LYS A 88 -6.51 8.91 -2.46
C LYS A 88 -6.96 8.95 -3.92
N LYS A 89 -6.17 8.46 -4.87
CA LYS A 89 -6.65 8.31 -6.25
C LYS A 89 -7.81 7.32 -6.22
N LYS A 90 -9.03 7.85 -6.35
CA LYS A 90 -10.20 7.01 -6.58
C LYS A 90 -9.94 6.23 -7.86
N ASN A 91 -10.44 5.01 -7.91
CA ASN A 91 -10.43 4.27 -9.15
C ASN A 91 -11.29 5.03 -10.16
N ASP A 92 -10.64 5.68 -11.13
CA ASP A 92 -11.33 6.49 -12.11
C ASP A 92 -12.09 5.63 -13.14
N LYS A 93 -11.97 4.30 -13.03
CA LYS A 93 -12.72 3.33 -13.82
C LYS A 93 -13.87 2.78 -12.98
N ILE A 94 -15.09 3.03 -13.42
CA ILE A 94 -16.30 2.57 -12.74
C ILE A 94 -17.14 1.82 -13.76
N MET A 95 -17.57 0.61 -13.41
CA MET A 95 -18.59 -0.12 -14.15
C MET A 95 -19.92 -0.01 -13.41
N ILE A 96 -20.92 0.57 -14.05
CA ILE A 96 -22.28 0.69 -13.52
C ILE A 96 -23.16 -0.36 -14.20
N ILE A 97 -23.67 -1.31 -13.42
CA ILE A 97 -24.60 -2.33 -13.85
C ILE A 97 -26.02 -1.82 -13.54
N LYS A 98 -26.76 -1.47 -14.59
CA LYS A 98 -28.15 -1.01 -14.52
C LYS A 98 -29.11 -2.17 -14.79
N LYS A 99 -30.41 -1.91 -14.74
CA LYS A 99 -31.43 -2.93 -15.02
C LYS A 99 -31.35 -3.51 -16.44
N ASP A 100 -31.04 -2.70 -17.44
CA ASP A 100 -31.12 -3.04 -18.87
C ASP A 100 -29.78 -2.93 -19.62
N LYS A 101 -28.73 -2.41 -18.97
CA LYS A 101 -27.42 -2.20 -19.58
C LYS A 101 -26.30 -2.08 -18.56
N VAL A 102 -25.08 -2.26 -19.05
CA VAL A 102 -23.85 -1.93 -18.36
C VAL A 102 -23.23 -0.70 -19.01
N GLU A 103 -22.60 0.17 -18.21
CA GLU A 103 -21.83 1.30 -18.68
C GLU A 103 -20.46 1.30 -18.00
N ILE A 104 -19.39 1.45 -18.79
CA ILE A 104 -18.04 1.65 -18.28
C ILE A 104 -17.70 3.14 -18.36
N TYR A 105 -17.42 3.74 -17.21
CA TYR A 105 -16.92 5.09 -17.07
C TYR A 105 -15.41 5.07 -16.86
N VAL A 106 -14.68 5.93 -17.57
CA VAL A 106 -13.28 6.21 -17.30
C VAL A 106 -13.13 7.72 -17.19
N ASN A 107 -12.63 8.20 -16.06
CA ASN A 107 -12.55 9.64 -15.73
C ASN A 107 -13.91 10.34 -15.90
N GLY A 108 -14.99 9.70 -15.41
CA GLY A 108 -16.35 10.25 -15.46
C GLY A 108 -17.00 10.30 -16.85
N SER A 109 -16.36 9.76 -17.89
CA SER A 109 -16.92 9.68 -19.25
C SER A 109 -17.24 8.24 -19.64
N VAL A 110 -18.40 7.99 -20.24
CA VAL A 110 -18.75 6.67 -20.79
C VAL A 110 -17.79 6.29 -21.91
N LYS A 111 -17.11 5.16 -21.77
CA LYS A 111 -16.19 4.59 -22.77
C LYS A 111 -16.73 3.34 -23.45
N GLY A 112 -17.73 2.70 -22.84
CA GLY A 112 -18.40 1.53 -23.41
C GLY A 112 -19.74 1.30 -22.73
N SER A 113 -20.67 0.71 -23.46
CA SER A 113 -21.96 0.28 -22.93
C SER A 113 -22.50 -0.88 -23.76
N TRP A 114 -23.16 -1.82 -23.11
CA TRP A 114 -23.88 -2.92 -23.75
C TRP A 114 -25.14 -3.26 -22.97
N SER A 115 -26.11 -3.87 -23.65
CA SER A 115 -27.38 -4.27 -23.04
C SER A 115 -27.24 -5.55 -22.22
N ILE A 116 -28.05 -5.65 -21.17
CA ILE A 116 -28.23 -6.85 -20.34
C ILE A 116 -29.50 -7.55 -20.80
N TRP A 117 -29.37 -8.82 -21.18
CA TRP A 117 -30.44 -9.70 -21.63
C TRP A 117 -30.78 -10.76 -20.60
N GLY A 118 -29.86 -11.04 -19.67
CA GLY A 118 -30.11 -11.95 -18.56
C GLY A 118 -29.05 -11.91 -17.45
N PRO A 119 -29.20 -12.76 -16.43
CA PRO A 119 -28.28 -12.82 -15.29
C PRO A 119 -26.83 -13.17 -15.67
N GLU A 120 -26.62 -13.93 -16.75
CA GLU A 120 -25.30 -14.28 -17.28
C GLU A 120 -24.49 -13.02 -17.67
N ASP A 121 -25.14 -12.02 -18.28
CA ASP A 121 -24.47 -10.78 -18.70
C ASP A 121 -23.98 -9.95 -17.49
N ILE A 122 -24.66 -10.06 -16.34
CA ILE A 122 -24.24 -9.42 -15.09
C ILE A 122 -22.97 -10.09 -14.57
N ILE A 123 -22.91 -11.43 -14.58
CA ILE A 123 -21.75 -12.20 -14.13
C ILE A 123 -20.54 -11.89 -15.02
N GLU A 124 -20.74 -11.83 -16.34
CA GLU A 124 -19.70 -11.48 -17.29
C GLU A 124 -19.21 -10.04 -17.08
N ALA A 125 -20.13 -9.09 -16.85
CA ALA A 125 -19.79 -7.72 -16.52
C ALA A 125 -18.94 -7.60 -15.24
N GLU A 126 -19.32 -8.30 -14.16
CA GLU A 126 -18.55 -8.30 -12.92
C GLU A 126 -17.14 -8.90 -13.10
N LYS A 127 -17.00 -9.94 -13.93
CA LYS A 127 -15.71 -10.52 -14.27
C LYS A 127 -14.84 -9.51 -15.04
N LEU A 128 -15.40 -8.87 -16.06
CA LEU A 128 -14.71 -7.85 -16.84
C LEU A 128 -14.32 -6.64 -15.98
N ALA A 129 -15.17 -6.21 -15.06
CA ALA A 129 -14.84 -5.13 -14.12
C ALA A 129 -13.60 -5.48 -13.29
N LYS A 130 -13.50 -6.70 -12.76
CA LYS A 130 -12.31 -7.15 -12.01
C LYS A 130 -11.07 -7.19 -12.91
N GLU A 131 -11.19 -7.69 -14.13
CA GLU A 131 -10.08 -7.74 -15.10
C GLU A 131 -9.57 -6.35 -15.49
N PHE A 132 -10.46 -5.38 -15.67
CA PHE A 132 -10.09 -4.00 -16.02
C PHE A 132 -9.75 -3.12 -14.81
N GLY A 133 -9.91 -3.66 -13.59
CA GLY A 133 -9.75 -2.95 -12.34
C GLY A 133 -10.73 -1.80 -12.21
N CYS A 134 -12.01 -2.04 -12.47
CA CYS A 134 -13.10 -1.08 -12.28
C CYS A 134 -13.74 -1.28 -10.90
N ASP A 135 -14.18 -0.19 -10.28
CA ASP A 135 -15.14 -0.26 -9.19
C ASP A 135 -16.51 -0.64 -9.75
N ILE A 136 -17.26 -1.50 -9.06
CA ILE A 136 -18.57 -1.97 -9.51
C ILE A 136 -19.66 -1.24 -8.71
N LEU A 137 -20.62 -0.66 -9.42
CA LEU A 137 -21.83 -0.07 -8.84
C LEU A 137 -23.07 -0.75 -9.44
N HIS A 138 -24.02 -1.11 -8.59
CA HIS A 138 -25.31 -1.64 -9.01
C HIS A 138 -26.38 -0.56 -8.82
N GLU A 139 -27.02 -0.15 -9.92
CA GLU A 139 -28.11 0.84 -9.93
C GLU A 139 -29.37 0.18 -10.52
N TYR A 140 -30.24 -0.34 -9.65
CA TYR A 140 -31.48 -1.01 -10.05
C TYR A 140 -32.68 -0.08 -10.14
#